data_AF-A0A3M1CAG5-F1
#
_entry.id   AF-A0A3M1CAG5-F1
#
_cell.length_a   1.000
_cell.length_b   1.000
_cell.length_c   1.000
_cell.angle_alpha   90.00
_cell.angle_beta   90.00
_cell.angle_gamma   90.00
#
_symmetry.space_group_name_H-M   'P 1'
#
loop_
_entity.id
_entity.type
_entity.pdbx_description
1 polymer ?
#
loop_
_entity_poly.entity_id
_entity_poly.type
_entity_poly.pdbx_seq_one_letter_code
_entity_poly.pdbx_strand_id
1 'polypeptide(L)'
;MLSPNHSYHKKWEGIFQQTLFPVLRPQEKDDVRQFAYIYCLTLQELRQLVEWTIDFRMWGKGSLSSLWRPLESQSSLQGRERKKWMLQQLKNLHAEAKKETVQFSLQKPKLSAGYKRSKIFVQKEYVDDKILGMCPVASEKTVCCNLRTLDAVKNCGFGCSYCSIQTMFTGDKVIFDEHLEEKLEKIQLDPHRSYHIGTGQSSDALLWGNQFRLLDALVRFAKKWPNVILEFKTKSKNIKYFLKNEVPSNIFCSWSLN
;
A
#
# COMPACT_ATOMS: atom_id res chain seq x y z
N MET A 1 19.62 -16.82 45.88
CA MET A 1 18.51 -15.98 45.38
C MET A 1 18.99 -15.29 44.11
N LEU A 2 18.47 -15.65 42.94
CA LEU A 2 18.91 -15.11 41.65
C LEU A 2 18.53 -13.63 41.54
N SER A 3 19.43 -12.78 41.06
CA SER A 3 19.15 -11.36 40.86
C SER A 3 17.95 -11.17 39.90
N PRO A 4 17.13 -10.12 40.06
CA PRO A 4 15.93 -9.89 39.26
C PRO A 4 16.16 -9.94 37.74
N ASN A 5 17.37 -9.59 37.29
CA ASN A 5 17.73 -9.52 35.87
C ASN A 5 17.85 -10.90 35.19
N HIS A 6 18.28 -11.95 35.91
CA HIS A 6 18.56 -13.24 35.27
C HIS A 6 17.29 -13.98 34.80
N SER A 7 16.15 -13.72 35.46
CA SER A 7 14.85 -14.27 35.07
C SER A 7 14.26 -13.58 33.84
N TYR A 8 14.52 -12.27 33.67
CA TYR A 8 13.98 -11.50 32.55
C TYR A 8 14.66 -11.85 31.22
N HIS A 9 15.99 -12.08 31.22
CA HIS A 9 16.71 -12.53 30.03
C HIS A 9 16.11 -13.80 29.40
N LYS A 10 15.68 -14.77 30.22
CA LYS A 10 15.02 -15.99 29.74
C LYS A 10 13.63 -15.73 29.15
N LYS A 11 12.94 -14.69 29.60
CA LYS A 11 11.60 -14.31 29.11
C LYS A 11 11.64 -13.47 27.84
N TRP A 12 12.74 -12.74 27.63
CA TRP A 12 12.91 -11.82 26.50
C TRP A 12 12.54 -12.45 25.16
N GLU A 13 13.12 -13.60 24.83
CA GLU A 13 12.90 -14.28 23.55
C GLU A 13 11.42 -14.62 23.31
N GLY A 14 10.71 -15.03 24.37
CA GLY A 14 9.29 -15.33 24.29
C GLY A 14 8.41 -14.09 24.10
N ILE A 15 8.80 -12.93 24.64
CA ILE A 15 7.96 -11.73 24.58
C ILE A 15 8.24 -10.85 23.36
N PHE A 16 9.50 -10.67 22.93
CA PHE A 16 9.79 -9.70 21.87
C PHE A 16 9.28 -10.17 20.50
N GLN A 17 9.27 -11.48 20.24
CA GLN A 17 8.78 -12.08 18.99
C GLN A 17 7.28 -11.85 18.77
N GLN A 18 6.54 -11.60 19.85
CA GLN A 18 5.09 -11.29 19.82
C GLN A 18 4.81 -9.80 19.61
N THR A 19 5.84 -8.99 19.35
CA THR A 19 5.73 -7.54 19.13
C THR A 19 6.35 -7.17 17.79
N LEU A 20 6.28 -5.89 17.41
CA LEU A 20 6.99 -5.36 16.24
C LEU A 20 8.50 -5.13 16.47
N PHE A 21 9.07 -5.62 17.58
CA PHE A 21 10.50 -5.48 17.85
C PHE A 21 11.39 -6.02 16.71
N PRO A 22 11.09 -7.15 16.04
CA PRO A 22 11.93 -7.65 14.95
C PRO A 22 12.07 -6.70 13.76
N VAL A 23 11.09 -5.81 13.51
CA VAL A 23 11.11 -4.87 12.39
C VAL A 23 11.79 -3.53 12.70
N LEU A 24 12.19 -3.30 13.96
CA LEU A 24 12.94 -2.11 14.36
C LEU A 24 14.32 -2.04 13.69
N ARG A 25 14.82 -0.82 13.47
CA ARG A 25 16.20 -0.58 13.00
C ARG A 25 17.21 -1.03 14.07
N PRO A 26 18.48 -1.33 13.70
CA PRO A 26 19.47 -1.79 14.67
C PRO A 26 19.59 -0.91 15.92
N GLN A 27 19.70 0.41 15.76
CA GLN A 27 19.79 1.33 16.90
C GLN A 27 18.52 1.34 17.78
N GLU A 28 17.34 1.25 17.16
CA GLU A 28 16.06 1.21 17.88
C GLU A 28 15.91 -0.10 18.67
N LYS A 29 16.42 -1.22 18.12
CA LYS A 29 16.47 -2.50 18.83
C LYS A 29 17.31 -2.39 20.08
N ASP A 30 18.46 -1.73 20.01
CA ASP A 30 19.35 -1.57 21.17
C ASP A 30 18.73 -0.64 22.22
N ASP A 31 18.16 0.49 21.82
CA ASP A 31 17.44 1.41 22.70
C ASP A 31 16.29 0.70 23.44
N VAL A 32 15.37 0.06 22.70
CA VAL A 32 14.21 -0.62 23.31
C VAL A 32 14.65 -1.79 24.18
N ARG A 33 15.67 -2.55 23.77
CA ARG A 33 16.24 -3.65 24.55
C ARG A 33 16.83 -3.15 25.88
N GLN A 34 17.55 -2.02 25.86
CA GLN A 34 18.09 -1.41 27.07
C GLN A 34 16.97 -1.04 28.05
N PHE A 35 15.91 -0.38 27.58
CA PHE A 35 14.76 -0.04 28.42
C PHE A 35 14.05 -1.29 28.96
N ALA A 36 13.86 -2.30 28.10
CA ALA A 36 13.27 -3.57 28.48
C ALA A 36 14.01 -4.24 29.63
N TYR A 37 15.35 -4.25 29.59
CA TYR A 37 16.18 -4.83 30.65
C TYR A 37 16.22 -3.98 31.92
N ILE A 38 16.42 -2.65 31.80
CA ILE A 38 16.46 -1.75 32.97
C ILE A 38 15.14 -1.81 33.76
N TYR A 39 14.02 -1.84 33.06
CA TYR A 39 12.69 -1.72 33.67
C TYR A 39 11.93 -3.05 33.79
N CYS A 40 12.46 -4.16 33.28
CA CYS A 40 11.80 -5.47 33.27
C CYS A 40 10.35 -5.37 32.73
N LEU A 41 10.22 -4.92 31.47
CA LEU A 41 8.91 -4.64 30.84
C LEU A 41 8.07 -5.91 30.63
N THR A 42 6.79 -5.84 30.95
CA THR A 42 5.84 -6.89 30.55
C THR A 42 5.65 -6.90 29.02
N LEU A 43 5.04 -7.96 28.47
CA LEU A 43 4.73 -8.05 27.04
C LEU A 43 3.95 -6.82 26.54
N GLN A 44 2.94 -6.36 27.29
CA GLN A 44 2.12 -5.21 26.89
C GLN A 44 2.89 -3.89 26.97
N GLU A 45 3.74 -3.71 27.99
CA GLU A 45 4.59 -2.53 28.11
C GLU A 45 5.65 -2.48 26.99
N LEU A 46 6.26 -3.63 26.67
CA LEU A 46 7.21 -3.75 25.55
C LEU A 46 6.52 -3.45 24.22
N ARG A 47 5.33 -4.01 23.99
CA ARG A 47 4.56 -3.75 22.76
C ARG A 47 4.28 -2.26 22.58
N GLN A 48 3.80 -1.59 23.62
CA GLN A 48 3.55 -0.14 23.58
C GLN A 48 4.83 0.65 23.30
N LEU A 49 5.93 0.32 23.97
CA LEU A 49 7.21 1.00 23.77
C LEU A 49 7.72 0.84 22.33
N VAL A 50 7.60 -0.36 21.77
CA VAL A 50 7.96 -0.64 20.37
C VAL A 50 7.09 0.17 19.40
N GLU A 51 5.77 0.18 19.60
CA GLU A 51 4.83 0.94 18.77
C GLU A 51 5.14 2.45 18.84
N TRP A 52 5.37 3.00 20.04
CA TRP A 52 5.77 4.40 20.20
C TRP A 52 7.11 4.71 19.53
N THR A 53 8.09 3.81 19.62
CA THR A 53 9.40 3.98 18.96
C THR A 53 9.24 4.08 17.44
N ILE A 54 8.37 3.24 16.85
CA ILE A 54 8.05 3.30 15.42
C ILE A 54 7.36 4.62 15.07
N ASP A 55 6.38 5.03 15.88
CA ASP A 55 5.60 6.25 15.65
C ASP A 55 6.49 7.50 15.75
N PHE A 56 7.33 7.61 16.78
CA PHE A 56 8.27 8.72 16.91
C PHE A 56 9.20 8.84 15.70
N ARG A 57 9.69 7.72 15.16
CA ARG A 57 10.45 7.73 13.91
C ARG A 57 9.60 8.20 12.74
N MET A 58 8.40 7.64 12.56
CA MET A 58 7.53 7.97 11.43
C MET A 58 7.08 9.44 11.45
N TRP A 59 6.97 10.03 12.63
CA TRP A 59 6.64 11.44 12.84
C TRP A 59 7.86 12.35 12.92
N GLY A 60 9.08 11.84 12.72
CA GLY A 60 10.31 12.64 12.74
C GLY A 60 10.66 13.23 14.10
N LYS A 61 10.18 12.65 15.21
CA LYS A 61 10.41 13.12 16.59
C LYS A 61 11.78 12.75 17.17
N GLY A 62 12.51 11.86 16.52
CA GLY A 62 13.82 11.37 16.97
C GLY A 62 13.77 9.95 17.53
N SER A 63 14.86 9.51 18.16
CA SER A 63 14.94 8.19 18.77
C SER A 63 14.35 8.18 20.18
N LEU A 64 14.00 6.98 20.66
CA LEU A 64 13.53 6.79 22.03
C LEU A 64 14.55 7.34 23.04
N SER A 65 15.84 7.04 22.85
CA SER A 65 16.91 7.55 23.69
C SER A 65 17.02 9.07 23.68
N SER A 66 16.87 9.74 22.52
CA SER A 66 16.95 11.21 22.47
C SER A 66 15.77 11.88 23.16
N LEU A 67 14.57 11.29 23.08
CA LEU A 67 13.36 11.80 23.73
C LEU A 67 13.40 11.57 25.24
N TRP A 68 14.04 10.49 25.70
CA TRP A 68 14.11 10.15 27.12
C TRP A 68 15.18 10.91 27.90
N ARG A 69 16.37 11.15 27.32
CA ARG A 69 17.50 11.81 28.02
C ARG A 69 17.13 13.09 28.77
N PRO A 70 16.35 14.04 28.21
CA PRO A 70 15.97 15.27 28.91
C PRO A 70 15.02 15.04 30.10
N LEU A 71 14.26 13.94 30.08
CA LEU A 71 13.30 13.59 31.12
C LEU A 71 13.96 12.79 32.24
N GLU A 72 14.99 12.02 31.93
CA GLU A 72 15.61 11.11 32.89
C GLU A 72 16.07 11.79 34.19
N SER A 73 16.62 13.00 34.12
CA SER A 73 17.08 13.74 35.31
C SER A 73 15.97 14.39 36.14
N GLN A 74 14.72 14.41 35.64
CA GLN A 74 13.62 15.16 36.27
C GLN A 74 12.94 14.43 37.43
N SER A 75 13.38 13.20 37.74
CA SER A 75 12.79 12.41 38.81
C SER A 75 13.86 11.56 39.50
N SER A 76 13.74 11.45 40.82
CA SER A 76 14.59 10.61 41.68
C SER A 76 13.95 9.27 42.04
N LEU A 77 12.78 8.95 41.45
CA LEU A 77 12.07 7.69 41.69
C LEU A 77 12.94 6.48 41.32
N GLN A 78 12.75 5.36 42.03
CA GLN A 78 13.47 4.11 41.78
C GLN A 78 12.53 2.92 41.57
N GLY A 79 13.06 1.85 40.98
CA GLY A 79 12.36 0.58 40.82
C GLY A 79 11.03 0.69 40.07
N ARG A 80 9.96 0.13 40.66
CA ARG A 80 8.63 0.05 40.02
C ARG A 80 7.99 1.41 39.79
N GLU A 81 8.14 2.35 40.72
CA GLU A 81 7.58 3.69 40.59
C GLU A 81 8.29 4.47 39.47
N ARG A 82 9.61 4.27 39.32
CA ARG A 82 10.36 4.82 38.19
C ARG A 82 9.87 4.29 36.85
N LYS A 83 9.62 2.97 36.75
CA LYS A 83 9.08 2.35 35.52
C LYS A 83 7.72 2.95 35.14
N LYS A 84 6.78 3.03 36.10
CA LYS A 84 5.45 3.61 35.86
C LYS A 84 5.57 5.05 35.39
N TRP A 85 6.42 5.83 36.05
CA TRP A 85 6.67 7.21 35.68
C TRP A 85 7.24 7.33 34.27
N MET A 86 8.25 6.53 33.91
CA MET A 86 8.84 6.48 32.56
C MET A 86 7.79 6.19 31.48
N LEU A 87 6.99 5.13 31.67
CA LEU A 87 5.94 4.77 30.72
C LEU A 87 4.89 5.89 30.59
N GLN A 88 4.55 6.55 31.69
CA GLN A 88 3.61 7.67 31.67
C GLN A 88 4.17 8.87 30.91
N GLN A 89 5.45 9.21 31.08
CA GLN A 89 6.06 10.31 30.34
C GLN A 89 6.13 10.02 28.84
N LEU A 90 6.56 8.82 28.44
CA LEU A 90 6.59 8.43 27.03
C LEU A 90 5.19 8.40 26.41
N LYS A 91 4.18 7.94 27.17
CA LYS A 91 2.79 7.98 26.75
C LYS A 91 2.29 9.42 26.52
N ASN A 92 2.67 10.36 27.39
CA ASN A 92 2.32 11.76 27.23
C ASN A 92 2.98 12.36 25.98
N LEU A 93 4.29 12.13 25.78
CA LEU A 93 5.01 12.55 24.57
C LEU A 93 4.37 11.99 23.31
N HIS A 94 3.98 10.72 23.32
CA HIS A 94 3.30 10.08 22.19
C HIS A 94 1.94 10.70 21.92
N ALA A 95 1.15 10.96 22.96
CA ALA A 95 -0.16 11.60 22.84
C ALA A 95 -0.06 13.05 22.35
N GLU A 96 0.98 13.79 22.75
CA GLU A 96 1.27 15.13 22.25
C GLU A 96 1.68 15.09 20.78
N ALA A 97 2.63 14.23 20.40
CA ALA A 97 3.06 14.08 19.02
C ALA A 97 1.91 13.67 18.08
N LYS A 98 0.96 12.86 18.56
CA LYS A 98 -0.24 12.46 17.79
C LYS A 98 -1.20 13.62 17.49
N LYS A 99 -1.22 14.66 18.34
CA LYS A 99 -2.08 15.84 18.15
C LYS A 99 -1.47 16.85 17.18
N GLU A 100 -0.17 16.76 16.93
CA GLU A 100 0.47 17.65 15.98
C GLU A 100 -0.02 17.36 14.57
N THR A 101 -0.46 18.41 13.88
CA THR A 101 -0.81 18.30 12.47
C THR A 101 0.42 17.85 11.71
N VAL A 102 0.32 16.74 10.97
CA VAL A 102 1.36 16.30 10.04
C VAL A 102 1.55 17.41 9.02
N GLN A 103 2.55 18.28 9.25
CA GLN A 103 3.00 19.21 8.24
C GLN A 103 3.86 18.40 7.27
N PHE A 104 3.22 17.86 6.23
CA PHE A 104 3.96 17.38 5.07
C PHE A 104 4.80 18.56 4.59
N SER A 105 6.13 18.48 4.74
CA SER A 105 6.98 19.57 4.29
C SER A 105 6.67 19.78 2.81
N LEU A 106 6.16 20.97 2.46
CA LEU A 106 5.87 21.36 1.08
C LEU A 106 7.14 21.50 0.23
N GLN A 107 8.30 21.02 0.72
CA GLN A 107 9.44 20.73 -0.12
C GLN A 107 8.99 19.68 -1.13
N LYS A 108 8.47 20.18 -2.26
CA LYS A 108 8.20 19.40 -3.44
C LYS A 108 9.48 18.59 -3.66
N PRO A 109 9.42 17.25 -3.67
CA PRO A 109 10.59 16.47 -4.04
C PRO A 109 11.11 17.06 -5.34
N LYS A 110 12.42 17.34 -5.41
CA LYS A 110 13.03 17.71 -6.69
C LYS A 110 12.72 16.55 -7.62
N LEU A 111 11.76 16.72 -8.52
CA LEU A 111 11.42 15.73 -9.54
C LEU A 111 12.70 15.50 -10.33
N SER A 112 13.41 14.42 -10.03
CA SER A 112 14.66 14.08 -10.69
C SER A 112 14.34 13.50 -12.07
N ALA A 113 15.03 14.04 -13.07
CA ALA A 113 14.87 13.86 -14.50
C ALA A 113 13.67 14.61 -15.11
N GLY A 114 13.97 15.56 -15.99
CA GLY A 114 12.96 16.24 -16.80
C GLY A 114 12.11 15.20 -17.52
N TYR A 115 10.80 15.26 -17.29
CA TYR A 115 9.82 14.43 -17.97
C TYR A 115 10.05 14.54 -19.49
N LYS A 116 10.66 13.51 -20.08
CA LYS A 116 10.81 13.40 -21.53
C LYS A 116 9.52 12.82 -22.05
N ARG A 117 8.75 13.63 -22.79
CA ARG A 117 7.66 13.11 -23.62
C ARG A 117 8.28 12.17 -24.67
N SER A 118 8.24 10.87 -24.40
CA SER A 118 8.56 9.85 -25.39
C SER A 118 7.38 9.74 -26.37
N LYS A 119 7.65 9.58 -27.67
CA LYS A 119 6.60 9.19 -28.62
C LYS A 119 6.10 7.81 -28.23
N ILE A 120 4.80 7.62 -28.10
CA ILE A 120 4.22 6.31 -27.77
C ILE A 120 3.85 5.60 -29.06
N PHE A 121 4.29 4.35 -29.21
CA PHE A 121 3.94 3.47 -30.31
C PHE A 121 2.85 2.50 -29.87
N VAL A 122 1.70 2.58 -30.53
CA VAL A 122 0.58 1.67 -30.26
C VAL A 122 0.68 0.49 -31.22
N GLN A 123 0.68 -0.72 -30.69
CA GLN A 123 0.81 -1.94 -31.47
C GLN A 123 -0.09 -3.06 -30.92
N LYS A 124 -0.40 -4.00 -31.81
CA LYS A 124 -1.14 -5.22 -31.50
C LYS A 124 -0.14 -6.38 -31.54
N GLU A 125 -0.01 -7.14 -30.46
CA GLU A 125 0.96 -8.23 -30.35
C GLU A 125 0.40 -9.40 -29.54
N TYR A 126 0.86 -10.61 -29.84
CA TYR A 126 0.59 -11.79 -29.03
C TYR A 126 1.19 -11.58 -27.65
N VAL A 127 0.35 -11.65 -26.63
CA VAL A 127 0.78 -11.66 -25.24
C VAL A 127 0.50 -13.06 -24.71
N ASP A 128 1.45 -13.76 -24.12
CA ASP A 128 1.19 -15.11 -23.55
C ASP A 128 0.66 -15.06 -22.11
N ASP A 129 0.59 -13.87 -21.53
CA ASP A 129 0.27 -13.70 -20.11
C ASP A 129 -1.23 -13.91 -19.80
N LYS A 130 -1.46 -14.34 -18.57
CA LYS A 130 -2.80 -14.35 -17.96
C LYS A 130 -3.27 -12.92 -17.73
N ILE A 131 -4.39 -12.56 -18.33
CA ILE A 131 -4.93 -11.18 -18.27
C ILE A 131 -5.74 -10.88 -17.00
N LEU A 132 -6.22 -11.90 -16.27
CA LEU A 132 -7.01 -11.72 -15.05
C LEU A 132 -6.23 -12.19 -13.81
N GLY A 133 -6.01 -11.27 -12.87
CA GLY A 133 -5.22 -11.51 -11.66
C GLY A 133 -5.79 -10.86 -10.39
N MET A 134 -5.14 -11.12 -9.27
CA MET A 134 -5.36 -10.36 -8.02
C MET A 134 -4.61 -9.03 -8.10
N CYS A 135 -5.09 -8.01 -7.37
CA CYS A 135 -4.34 -6.75 -7.25
C CYS A 135 -2.94 -7.00 -6.64
N PRO A 136 -1.91 -6.24 -7.02
CA PRO A 136 -0.52 -6.44 -6.61
C PRO A 136 -0.30 -6.18 -5.11
N VAL A 137 -1.28 -5.57 -4.45
CA VAL A 137 -1.27 -5.31 -3.00
C VAL A 137 -1.86 -6.48 -2.21
N ALA A 138 -2.52 -7.44 -2.87
CA ALA A 138 -3.09 -8.61 -2.21
C ALA A 138 -1.97 -9.47 -1.60
N SER A 139 -1.95 -9.55 -0.27
CA SER A 139 -0.99 -10.34 0.48
C SER A 139 -1.55 -10.69 1.86
N GLU A 140 -0.93 -11.63 2.56
CA GLU A 140 -1.28 -11.97 3.95
C GLU A 140 -1.09 -10.79 4.92
N LYS A 141 -0.32 -9.77 4.50
CA LYS A 141 -0.02 -8.57 5.31
C LYS A 141 -1.05 -7.45 5.11
N THR A 142 -2.03 -7.62 4.23
CA THR A 142 -3.01 -6.58 3.89
C THR A 142 -4.44 -7.08 4.05
N VAL A 143 -5.34 -6.21 4.52
CA VAL A 143 -6.78 -6.51 4.49
C VAL A 143 -7.24 -6.38 3.04
N CYS A 144 -7.57 -7.52 2.42
CA CYS A 144 -7.89 -7.58 1.00
C CYS A 144 -9.33 -7.10 0.73
N CYS A 145 -9.49 -6.15 -0.20
CA CYS A 145 -10.80 -5.74 -0.72
C CYS A 145 -11.34 -6.65 -1.83
N ASN A 146 -10.65 -7.76 -2.15
CA ASN A 146 -10.95 -8.68 -3.24
C ASN A 146 -10.99 -8.06 -4.65
N LEU A 147 -10.37 -6.89 -4.85
CA LEU A 147 -10.20 -6.33 -6.18
C LEU A 147 -9.34 -7.25 -7.05
N ARG A 148 -9.87 -7.57 -8.23
CA ARG A 148 -9.14 -8.24 -9.31
C ARG A 148 -8.79 -7.24 -10.39
N THR A 149 -7.76 -7.56 -11.16
CA THR A 149 -7.30 -6.70 -12.25
C THR A 149 -7.32 -7.43 -13.56
N LEU A 150 -7.77 -6.73 -14.59
CA LEU A 150 -7.86 -7.19 -15.96
C LEU A 150 -6.92 -6.35 -16.82
N ASP A 151 -5.82 -6.96 -17.24
CA ASP A 151 -4.78 -6.30 -18.03
C ASP A 151 -5.17 -6.28 -19.51
N ALA A 152 -6.20 -5.48 -19.84
CA ALA A 152 -6.76 -5.42 -21.19
C ALA A 152 -5.84 -4.69 -22.20
N VAL A 153 -5.00 -3.78 -21.71
CA VAL A 153 -3.95 -3.08 -22.45
C VAL A 153 -2.73 -2.96 -21.55
N LYS A 154 -1.52 -3.08 -22.10
CA LYS A 154 -0.27 -2.89 -21.36
C LYS A 154 0.38 -1.57 -21.71
N ASN A 155 0.91 -0.90 -20.68
CA ASN A 155 1.41 0.47 -20.74
C ASN A 155 0.30 1.50 -21.04
N CYS A 156 0.55 2.79 -20.83
CA CYS A 156 -0.48 3.83 -20.92
C CYS A 156 -0.05 5.01 -21.80
N GLY A 157 -1.03 5.61 -22.49
CA GLY A 157 -0.84 6.81 -23.31
C GLY A 157 -0.62 8.09 -22.48
N PHE A 158 -1.02 8.08 -21.21
CA PHE A 158 -0.76 9.19 -20.30
C PHE A 158 0.66 9.11 -19.72
N GLY A 159 1.40 10.21 -19.80
CA GLY A 159 2.68 10.34 -19.11
C GLY A 159 2.55 11.15 -17.81
N CYS A 160 1.76 10.66 -16.84
CA CYS A 160 1.74 11.26 -15.51
C CYS A 160 3.13 11.12 -14.86
N SER A 161 3.65 12.18 -14.26
CA SER A 161 4.98 12.19 -13.62
C SER A 161 5.09 11.23 -12.42
N TYR A 162 3.95 10.87 -11.83
CA TYR A 162 3.84 9.97 -10.68
C TYR A 162 3.36 8.56 -11.07
N CYS A 163 3.38 8.21 -12.37
CA CYS A 163 2.75 7.00 -12.86
C CYS A 163 3.53 5.74 -12.46
N SER A 164 2.92 4.87 -11.64
CA SER A 164 3.50 3.55 -11.31
C SER A 164 3.57 2.59 -12.50
N ILE A 165 2.77 2.79 -13.55
CA ILE A 165 2.82 1.95 -14.77
C ILE A 165 4.19 2.03 -15.44
N GLN A 166 4.87 3.18 -15.35
CA GLN A 166 6.21 3.37 -15.91
C GLN A 166 7.30 2.53 -15.21
N THR A 167 7.03 2.03 -14.00
CA THR A 167 7.95 1.10 -13.33
C THR A 167 7.63 -0.36 -13.65
N MET A 168 6.44 -0.65 -14.19
CA MET A 168 5.99 -2.00 -14.54
C MET A 168 6.31 -2.35 -16.01
N PHE A 169 6.20 -1.37 -16.90
CA PHE A 169 6.49 -1.54 -18.32
C PHE A 169 7.60 -0.57 -18.73
N THR A 170 8.64 -1.12 -19.34
CA THR A 170 9.74 -0.33 -19.88
C THR A 170 9.51 -0.07 -21.37
N GLY A 171 9.97 1.09 -21.83
CA GLY A 171 9.87 1.49 -23.23
C GLY A 171 8.65 2.35 -23.56
N ASP A 172 8.48 2.58 -24.85
CA ASP A 172 7.57 3.54 -25.43
C ASP A 172 6.40 2.88 -26.17
N LYS A 173 6.21 1.58 -25.95
CA LYS A 173 5.19 0.78 -26.63
C LYS A 173 3.97 0.55 -25.74
N VAL A 174 2.79 0.74 -26.31
CA VAL A 174 1.50 0.32 -25.75
C VAL A 174 1.04 -0.90 -26.51
N ILE A 175 0.77 -1.97 -25.79
CA ILE A 175 0.48 -3.28 -26.36
C ILE A 175 -0.99 -3.61 -26.12
N PHE A 176 -1.69 -3.87 -27.21
CA PHE A 176 -3.00 -4.50 -27.23
C PHE A 176 -2.83 -5.98 -27.55
N ASP A 177 -3.38 -6.83 -26.70
CA ASP A 177 -3.35 -8.27 -26.94
C ASP A 177 -4.24 -8.63 -28.14
N GLU A 178 -3.67 -9.29 -29.13
CA GLU A 178 -4.44 -9.69 -30.31
C GLU A 178 -5.56 -10.68 -30.05
N HIS A 179 -5.42 -11.49 -29.00
CA HIS A 179 -6.36 -12.53 -28.61
C HIS A 179 -7.14 -12.13 -27.36
N LEU A 180 -7.22 -10.83 -27.04
CA LEU A 180 -7.94 -10.33 -25.86
C LEU A 180 -9.36 -10.91 -25.76
N GLU A 181 -10.11 -10.89 -26.84
CA GLU A 181 -11.49 -11.40 -26.89
C GLU A 181 -11.55 -12.89 -26.58
N GLU A 182 -10.70 -13.71 -27.20
CA GLU A 182 -10.65 -15.14 -26.95
C GLU A 182 -10.25 -15.45 -25.51
N LYS A 183 -9.30 -14.68 -24.95
CA LYS A 183 -8.89 -14.84 -23.57
C LYS A 183 -10.00 -14.47 -22.60
N LEU A 184 -10.75 -13.40 -22.86
CA LEU A 184 -11.92 -13.02 -22.08
C LEU A 184 -13.00 -14.10 -22.12
N GLU A 185 -13.22 -14.72 -23.29
CA GLU A 185 -14.17 -15.82 -23.42
C GLU A 185 -13.76 -17.07 -22.62
N LYS A 186 -12.46 -17.35 -22.54
CA LYS A 186 -11.91 -18.46 -21.75
C LYS A 186 -11.96 -18.24 -20.23
N ILE A 187 -12.19 -17.01 -19.75
CA ILE A 187 -12.32 -16.75 -18.31
C ILE A 187 -13.59 -17.42 -17.77
N GLN A 188 -13.40 -18.26 -16.75
CA GLN A 188 -14.47 -18.88 -15.97
C GLN A 188 -14.55 -18.24 -14.58
N LEU A 189 -15.74 -17.77 -14.22
CA LEU A 189 -16.05 -17.18 -12.92
C LEU A 189 -17.18 -17.96 -12.27
N ASP A 190 -17.28 -17.91 -10.94
CA ASP A 190 -18.39 -18.49 -10.20
C ASP A 190 -19.60 -17.54 -10.26
N PRO A 191 -20.74 -17.93 -10.87
CA PRO A 191 -21.93 -17.09 -10.93
C PRO A 191 -22.50 -16.69 -9.56
N HIS A 192 -22.23 -17.48 -8.51
CA HIS A 192 -22.73 -17.25 -7.16
C HIS A 192 -21.86 -16.30 -6.34
N ARG A 193 -20.73 -15.83 -6.90
CA ARG A 193 -19.82 -14.89 -6.24
C ARG A 193 -19.82 -13.55 -6.96
N SER A 194 -19.83 -12.46 -6.20
CA SER A 194 -19.60 -11.13 -6.76
C SER A 194 -18.11 -10.86 -6.98
N TYR A 195 -17.78 -10.25 -8.12
CA TYR A 195 -16.41 -9.85 -8.45
C TYR A 195 -16.34 -8.37 -8.73
N HIS A 196 -15.29 -7.71 -8.27
CA HIS A 196 -14.92 -6.36 -8.71
C HIS A 196 -13.61 -6.47 -9.50
N ILE A 197 -13.68 -6.15 -10.79
CA ILE A 197 -12.57 -6.28 -11.74
C ILE A 197 -12.24 -4.90 -12.30
N GLY A 198 -11.04 -4.40 -12.03
CA GLY A 198 -10.56 -3.12 -12.55
C GLY A 198 -9.70 -3.29 -13.81
N THR A 199 -9.86 -2.36 -14.76
CA THR A 199 -9.06 -2.30 -16.01
C THR A 199 -7.95 -1.24 -15.97
N GLY A 200 -7.69 -0.68 -14.78
CA GLY A 200 -6.83 0.50 -14.57
C GLY A 200 -5.40 0.21 -14.11
N GLN A 201 -5.00 -1.06 -13.98
CA GLN A 201 -3.70 -1.43 -13.39
C GLN A 201 -2.57 -1.36 -14.39
N SER A 202 -2.72 -2.01 -15.54
CA SER A 202 -1.70 -2.07 -16.58
C SER A 202 -1.79 -0.92 -17.60
N SER A 203 -2.95 -0.24 -17.66
CA SER A 203 -3.23 0.90 -18.53
C SER A 203 -4.47 1.67 -18.05
N ASP A 204 -4.87 2.69 -18.79
CA ASP A 204 -6.19 3.31 -18.72
C ASP A 204 -7.03 2.78 -19.89
N ALA A 205 -7.84 1.74 -19.68
CA ALA A 205 -8.57 1.10 -20.78
C ALA A 205 -9.54 2.06 -21.50
N LEU A 206 -10.15 3.01 -20.79
CA LEU A 206 -11.10 3.94 -21.38
C LEU A 206 -10.41 5.01 -22.23
N LEU A 207 -9.15 5.38 -21.93
CA LEU A 207 -8.35 6.27 -22.75
C LEU A 207 -8.36 5.85 -24.22
N TRP A 208 -8.16 4.56 -24.47
CA TRP A 208 -8.00 4.00 -25.82
C TRP A 208 -9.29 3.94 -26.63
N GLY A 209 -10.45 4.13 -26.00
CA GLY A 209 -11.75 3.97 -26.66
C GLY A 209 -11.88 2.56 -27.26
N ASN A 210 -12.68 2.42 -28.31
CA ASN A 210 -12.89 1.11 -28.95
C ASN A 210 -11.80 0.75 -29.98
N GLN A 211 -10.58 1.26 -29.81
CA GLN A 211 -9.46 0.86 -30.65
C GLN A 211 -9.21 -0.64 -30.53
N PHE A 212 -8.98 -1.31 -31.66
CA PHE A 212 -8.83 -2.78 -31.74
C PHE A 212 -9.97 -3.57 -31.06
N ARG A 213 -11.20 -3.04 -31.06
CA ARG A 213 -12.38 -3.66 -30.44
C ARG A 213 -12.26 -3.87 -28.92
N LEU A 214 -11.40 -3.10 -28.25
CA LEU A 214 -11.17 -3.18 -26.81
C LEU A 214 -12.47 -3.07 -26.01
N LEU A 215 -13.24 -2.01 -26.22
CA LEU A 215 -14.47 -1.78 -25.45
C LEU A 215 -15.57 -2.76 -25.84
N ASP A 216 -15.65 -3.20 -27.10
CA ASP A 216 -16.57 -4.27 -27.50
C ASP A 216 -16.28 -5.60 -26.79
N ALA A 217 -15.00 -5.95 -26.65
CA ALA A 217 -14.59 -7.15 -25.93
C ALA A 217 -14.92 -7.04 -24.43
N LEU A 218 -14.63 -5.89 -23.81
CA LEU A 218 -14.92 -5.64 -22.39
C LEU A 218 -16.42 -5.56 -22.08
N VAL A 219 -17.23 -4.94 -22.95
CA VAL A 219 -18.70 -4.91 -22.81
C VAL A 219 -19.29 -6.31 -22.96
N ARG A 220 -18.82 -7.12 -23.92
CA ARG A 220 -19.28 -8.51 -24.05
C ARG A 220 -18.93 -9.34 -22.82
N PHE A 221 -17.71 -9.19 -22.29
CA PHE A 221 -17.32 -9.82 -21.04
C PHE A 221 -18.24 -9.41 -19.87
N ALA A 222 -18.56 -8.12 -19.74
CA ALA A 222 -19.48 -7.64 -18.71
C ALA A 222 -20.91 -8.19 -18.89
N LYS A 223 -21.42 -8.26 -20.14
CA LYS A 223 -22.72 -8.86 -20.46
C LYS A 223 -22.78 -10.35 -20.12
N LYS A 224 -21.70 -11.09 -20.38
CA LYS A 224 -21.57 -12.52 -20.06
C LYS A 224 -21.62 -12.80 -18.56
N TRP A 225 -21.08 -11.89 -17.74
CA TRP A 225 -20.94 -12.06 -16.30
C TRP A 225 -21.68 -10.97 -15.51
N PRO A 226 -23.00 -11.04 -15.35
CA PRO A 226 -23.79 -10.01 -14.65
C PRO A 226 -23.42 -9.84 -13.16
N ASN A 227 -22.77 -10.84 -12.56
CA ASN A 227 -22.24 -10.83 -11.19
C ASN A 227 -20.88 -10.11 -11.04
N VAL A 228 -20.30 -9.60 -12.13
CA VAL A 228 -19.05 -8.84 -12.16
C VAL A 228 -19.32 -7.35 -12.22
N ILE A 229 -18.76 -6.56 -11.32
CA ILE A 229 -18.57 -5.12 -11.50
C ILE A 229 -17.28 -4.91 -12.29
N LEU A 230 -17.41 -4.46 -13.55
CA LEU A 230 -16.27 -4.13 -14.40
C LEU A 230 -15.98 -2.64 -14.31
N GLU A 231 -14.88 -2.28 -13.68
CA GLU A 231 -14.47 -0.89 -13.45
C GLU A 231 -13.50 -0.36 -14.51
N PHE A 232 -13.85 0.81 -15.05
CA PHE A 232 -13.00 1.68 -15.85
C PHE A 232 -12.57 2.89 -15.00
N LYS A 233 -11.45 2.75 -14.29
CA LYS A 233 -10.81 3.87 -13.62
C LYS A 233 -9.96 4.65 -14.62
N THR A 234 -10.28 5.91 -14.84
CA THR A 234 -9.72 6.70 -15.95
C THR A 234 -9.33 8.12 -15.57
N LYS A 235 -8.46 8.75 -16.37
CA LYS A 235 -8.26 10.21 -16.46
C LYS A 235 -8.77 10.80 -17.78
N SER A 236 -9.33 9.95 -18.65
CA SER A 236 -9.80 10.33 -19.97
C SER A 236 -11.25 10.83 -19.95
N LYS A 237 -11.58 11.67 -20.93
CA LYS A 237 -12.95 12.04 -21.28
C LYS A 237 -13.53 11.21 -22.43
N ASN A 238 -12.86 10.12 -22.84
CA ASN A 238 -13.21 9.32 -24.02
C ASN A 238 -14.40 8.36 -23.78
N ILE A 239 -15.53 8.91 -23.32
CA ILE A 239 -16.75 8.16 -23.01
C ILE A 239 -17.68 7.98 -24.22
N LYS A 240 -17.28 8.46 -25.41
CA LYS A 240 -18.12 8.48 -26.62
C LYS A 240 -18.66 7.10 -26.99
N TYR A 241 -17.90 6.05 -26.71
CA TYR A 241 -18.34 4.67 -26.94
C TYR A 241 -19.57 4.33 -26.09
N PHE A 242 -19.54 4.59 -24.79
CA PHE A 242 -20.65 4.30 -23.87
C PHE A 242 -21.89 5.17 -24.12
N LEU A 243 -21.71 6.38 -24.66
CA LEU A 243 -22.84 7.23 -25.06
C LEU A 243 -23.58 6.76 -26.31
N LYS A 244 -22.97 5.86 -27.11
CA LYS A 244 -23.47 5.45 -28.42
C LYS A 244 -23.87 3.98 -28.51
N ASN A 245 -23.57 3.20 -27.48
CA ASN A 245 -23.79 1.77 -27.45
C ASN A 245 -24.59 1.41 -26.20
N GLU A 246 -25.25 0.26 -26.24
CA GLU A 246 -25.90 -0.31 -25.08
C GLU A 246 -24.84 -0.80 -24.07
N VAL A 247 -24.90 -0.28 -22.85
CA VAL A 247 -23.96 -0.58 -21.77
C VAL A 247 -24.68 -1.40 -20.70
N PRO A 248 -24.17 -2.59 -20.32
CA PRO A 248 -24.77 -3.37 -19.25
C PRO A 248 -24.61 -2.63 -17.90
N SER A 249 -25.55 -2.85 -16.98
CA SER A 249 -25.64 -2.14 -15.70
C SER A 249 -24.49 -2.40 -14.74
N ASN A 250 -23.67 -3.41 -15.03
CA ASN A 250 -22.55 -3.85 -14.21
C ASN A 250 -21.20 -3.25 -14.67
N ILE A 251 -21.22 -2.22 -15.52
CA ILE A 251 -20.06 -1.39 -15.83
C ILE A 251 -20.05 -0.15 -14.94
N PHE A 252 -18.90 0.10 -14.33
CA PHE A 252 -18.68 1.24 -13.44
C PHE A 252 -17.51 2.09 -13.97
N CYS A 253 -17.72 3.40 -14.12
CA CYS A 253 -16.66 4.33 -14.52
C CYS A 253 -16.28 5.22 -13.34
N SER A 254 -14.98 5.34 -13.05
CA SER A 254 -14.47 6.21 -11.99
C SER A 254 -13.39 7.14 -12.55
N TRP A 255 -13.40 8.40 -12.12
CA TRP A 255 -12.43 9.40 -12.58
C TRP A 255 -11.40 9.68 -11.49
N SER A 256 -10.12 9.60 -11.86
CA SER A 256 -9.05 10.07 -10.99
C SER A 256 -9.03 11.59 -10.99
N LEU A 257 -9.36 12.19 -9.86
CA LEU A 257 -9.21 13.61 -9.60
C LEU A 257 -7.89 13.84 -8.87
N ASN A 258 -7.21 14.93 -9.19
CA ASN A 258 -5.98 15.37 -8.52
C ASN A 258 -5.85 16.88 -8.64
#